data_AF-A0A9D8L6V7-F1
#
_entry.id   AF-A0A9D8L6V7-F1
#
_cell.length_a   1.000
_cell.length_b   1.000
_cell.length_c   1.000
_cell.angle_alpha   90.00
_cell.angle_beta   90.00
_cell.angle_gamma   90.00
#
_symmetry.space_group_name_H-M   'P 1'
#
loop_
_entity.id
_entity.type
_entity.pdbx_description
1 polymer ?
#
loop_
_entity_poly.entity_id
_entity_poly.type
_entity_poly.pdbx_seq_one_letter_code
_entity_poly.pdbx_strand_id
1 'polypeptide(L)'
;DLFIRIATDPRHTNVRLLAFEEIPQRKFGSWTMGQVDLRKVNPSLLLKYHEKAELDPFTCSARATMALLDELASTAAILGKPSA
;
A
#
# COMPACT_ATOMS: atom_id res chain seq x y z
N ASP A 1 13.37 -10.60 -8.70
CA ASP A 1 14.04 -9.54 -9.49
C ASP A 1 13.52 -8.14 -9.15
N LEU A 2 12.26 -7.78 -9.49
CA LEU A 2 11.72 -6.43 -9.26
C LEU A 2 11.81 -5.96 -7.80
N PHE A 3 11.43 -6.80 -6.83
CA PHE A 3 11.52 -6.45 -5.41
C PHE A 3 12.95 -6.08 -5.00
N ILE A 4 13.96 -6.82 -5.45
CA ILE A 4 15.37 -6.54 -5.11
C ILE A 4 15.78 -5.21 -5.71
N ARG A 5 15.44 -4.95 -6.99
CA ARG A 5 15.71 -3.67 -7.65
C ARG A 5 15.11 -2.48 -6.90
N ILE A 6 13.87 -2.64 -6.43
CA ILE A 6 13.21 -1.62 -5.59
C ILE A 6 13.96 -1.50 -4.26
N ALA A 7 14.21 -2.61 -3.55
CA ALA A 7 14.78 -2.59 -2.21
C ALA A 7 16.20 -1.99 -2.14
N THR A 8 16.96 -2.06 -3.23
CA THR A 8 18.31 -1.50 -3.35
C THR A 8 18.35 -0.09 -3.94
N ASP A 9 17.20 0.52 -4.23
CA ASP A 9 17.13 1.83 -4.87
C ASP A 9 17.58 2.94 -3.90
N PRO A 10 18.54 3.80 -4.28
CA PRO A 10 19.09 4.80 -3.37
C PRO A 10 18.10 5.94 -3.02
N ARG A 11 16.95 6.02 -3.69
CA ARG A 11 15.92 7.05 -3.41
C ARG A 11 15.17 6.81 -2.11
N HIS A 12 15.31 5.64 -1.51
CA HIS A 12 14.73 5.34 -0.20
C HIS A 12 15.68 4.53 0.67
N THR A 13 15.36 4.41 1.95
CA THR A 13 16.11 3.63 2.93
C THR A 13 15.15 2.85 3.84
N ASN A 14 15.70 1.95 4.67
CA ASN A 14 14.93 1.21 5.69
C ASN A 14 13.82 0.33 5.11
N VAL A 15 14.04 -0.31 3.96
CA VAL A 15 13.02 -1.15 3.32
C VAL A 15 12.65 -2.33 4.22
N ARG A 16 11.35 -2.53 4.46
CA ARG A 16 10.81 -3.65 5.24
C ARG A 16 9.85 -4.47 4.40
N LEU A 17 10.08 -5.78 4.35
CA LEU A 17 9.11 -6.73 3.80
C LEU A 17 8.03 -6.99 4.85
N LEU A 18 6.78 -6.62 4.56
CA LEU A 18 5.65 -6.85 5.46
C LEU A 18 4.99 -8.21 5.25
N ALA A 19 4.70 -8.57 4.00
CA ALA A 19 4.09 -9.84 3.64
C ALA A 19 4.68 -10.35 2.32
N PHE A 20 4.94 -11.65 2.29
CA PHE A 20 5.27 -12.40 1.09
C PHE A 20 4.58 -13.75 1.20
N GLU A 21 3.56 -13.94 0.37
CA GLU A 21 2.68 -15.10 0.43
C GLU A 21 2.12 -15.42 -0.96
N GLU A 22 1.65 -16.65 -1.13
CA GLU A 22 0.88 -17.04 -2.31
C GLU A 22 -0.49 -16.35 -2.28
N ILE A 23 -0.95 -15.89 -3.45
CA ILE A 23 -2.27 -15.28 -3.60
C ILE A 23 -3.13 -16.15 -4.51
N PRO A 24 -4.42 -16.33 -4.20
CA PRO A 24 -5.33 -17.10 -5.05
C PRO A 24 -5.73 -16.31 -6.31
N GLN A 25 -5.73 -14.97 -6.25
CA GLN A 25 -6.08 -14.08 -7.35
C GLN A 25 -5.47 -12.69 -7.17
N ARG A 26 -5.41 -11.92 -8.27
CA ARG A 26 -4.93 -10.53 -8.24
C ARG A 26 -5.95 -9.63 -7.55
N LYS A 27 -5.55 -9.00 -6.44
CA LYS A 27 -6.34 -7.94 -5.79
C LYS A 27 -6.27 -6.59 -6.53
N PHE A 28 -5.09 -6.24 -7.02
CA PHE A 28 -4.81 -4.95 -7.70
C PHE A 28 -4.59 -5.15 -9.21
N GLY A 29 -5.51 -5.83 -9.88
CA GLY A 29 -5.36 -6.22 -11.29
C GLY A 29 -5.69 -5.14 -12.32
N SER A 30 -6.47 -4.11 -11.96
CA SER A 30 -7.04 -3.13 -12.89
C SER A 30 -6.12 -1.95 -13.27
N TRP A 31 -4.90 -1.87 -12.72
CA TRP A 31 -4.07 -0.67 -12.75
C TRP A 31 -2.60 -1.03 -12.61
N THR A 32 -1.73 -0.23 -13.24
CA THR A 32 -0.28 -0.38 -13.12
C THR A 32 0.25 0.63 -12.12
N MET A 33 0.53 0.18 -10.89
CA MET A 33 1.22 0.95 -9.84
C MET A 33 0.62 2.35 -9.60
N GLY A 34 -0.64 2.41 -9.20
CA GLY A 34 -1.19 3.72 -8.85
C GLY A 34 -0.75 4.19 -7.48
N GLN A 35 -1.23 5.38 -7.20
CA GLN A 35 -0.71 6.22 -6.15
C GLN A 35 -1.89 6.79 -5.37
N VAL A 36 -1.74 6.81 -4.06
CA VAL A 36 -2.70 7.48 -3.17
C VAL A 36 -2.05 8.74 -2.64
N ASP A 37 -2.74 9.87 -2.75
CA ASP A 37 -2.35 11.09 -2.04
C ASP A 37 -2.96 11.05 -0.63
N LEU A 38 -2.16 10.63 0.35
CA LEU A 38 -2.61 10.47 1.74
C LEU A 38 -3.16 11.76 2.37
N ARG A 39 -2.79 12.93 1.84
CA ARG A 39 -3.32 14.23 2.30
C ARG A 39 -4.81 14.39 2.01
N LYS A 40 -5.33 13.64 1.03
CA LYS A 40 -6.75 13.64 0.63
C LYS A 40 -7.54 12.48 1.25
N VAL A 41 -6.86 11.58 1.96
CA VAL A 41 -7.50 10.45 2.65
C VAL A 41 -8.07 10.94 3.97
N ASN A 42 -9.28 10.48 4.30
CA ASN A 42 -9.89 10.76 5.59
C ASN A 42 -9.01 10.21 6.73
N PRO A 43 -8.52 11.04 7.68
CA PRO A 43 -7.70 10.59 8.80
C PRO A 43 -8.32 9.45 9.61
N SER A 44 -9.66 9.42 9.73
CA SER A 44 -10.37 8.35 10.44
C SER A 44 -10.19 6.98 9.77
N LEU A 45 -9.99 6.93 8.45
CA LEU A 45 -9.69 5.69 7.74
C LEU A 45 -8.30 5.16 8.11
N LEU A 46 -7.30 6.04 8.25
CA LEU A 46 -5.97 5.65 8.69
C LEU A 46 -5.99 5.16 10.15
N LEU A 47 -6.68 5.88 11.03
CA LEU A 47 -6.84 5.52 12.44
C LEU A 47 -7.62 4.21 12.66
N LYS A 48 -8.43 3.79 11.69
CA LYS A 48 -9.12 2.48 11.73
C LYS A 48 -8.13 1.31 11.68
N TYR A 49 -6.97 1.49 11.05
CA TYR A 49 -5.99 0.43 10.82
C TYR A 49 -4.64 0.66 11.52
N HIS A 50 -4.31 1.89 11.87
CA HIS A 50 -3.06 2.29 12.52
C HIS A 50 -3.29 3.10 13.79
N GLU A 51 -2.28 3.16 14.66
CA GLU A 51 -2.31 3.93 15.91
C GLU A 51 -2.32 5.45 15.68
N LYS A 52 -1.83 5.89 14.51
CA LYS A 52 -1.73 7.29 14.10
C LYS A 52 -2.39 7.49 12.75
N ALA A 53 -2.79 8.72 12.47
CA ALA A 53 -3.35 9.11 11.17
C ALA A 53 -2.28 9.25 10.07
N GLU A 54 -1.38 8.28 9.98
CA GLU A 54 -0.31 8.19 8.99
C GLU A 54 -0.14 6.75 8.48
N LEU A 55 0.44 6.61 7.30
CA LEU A 55 0.87 5.30 6.80
C LEU A 55 2.29 5.06 7.32
N ASP A 56 2.40 4.30 8.42
CA ASP A 56 3.68 3.87 8.99
C ASP A 56 3.81 2.33 8.95
N PRO A 57 4.47 1.78 7.92
CA PRO A 57 4.75 0.35 7.79
C PRO A 57 5.60 -0.26 8.92
N PHE A 58 6.23 0.54 9.78
CA PHE A 58 7.16 0.05 10.80
C PHE A 58 6.47 -0.27 12.12
N THR A 59 5.35 0.39 12.40
CA THR A 59 4.59 0.26 13.66
C THR A 59 3.32 -0.57 13.52
N CYS A 60 2.92 -0.93 12.31
CA CYS A 60 1.71 -1.72 12.07
C CYS A 60 1.99 -3.14 11.57
N SER A 61 0.97 -3.99 11.63
CA SER A 61 1.04 -5.34 11.06
C SER A 61 0.83 -5.33 9.54
N ALA A 62 1.41 -6.32 8.86
CA ALA A 62 1.20 -6.52 7.44
C ALA A 62 -0.28 -6.69 7.06
N ARG A 63 -1.05 -7.37 7.93
CA ARG A 63 -2.49 -7.60 7.74
C ARG A 63 -3.29 -6.30 7.84
N ALA A 64 -2.97 -5.44 8.81
CA ALA A 64 -3.62 -4.14 8.96
C ALA A 64 -3.31 -3.23 7.75
N THR A 65 -2.04 -3.19 7.32
CA THR A 65 -1.63 -2.44 6.12
C THR A 65 -2.38 -2.93 4.88
N MET A 66 -2.47 -4.25 4.67
CA MET A 66 -3.17 -4.81 3.53
C MET A 66 -4.67 -4.48 3.56
N ALA A 67 -5.31 -4.52 4.73
CA ALA A 67 -6.72 -4.15 4.88
C ALA A 67 -6.97 -2.66 4.55
N LEU A 68 -6.06 -1.77 4.95
CA LEU A 68 -6.10 -0.35 4.56
C LEU A 68 -5.99 -0.19 3.03
N LEU A 69 -5.05 -0.89 2.39
CA LEU A 69 -4.88 -0.82 0.93
C LEU A 69 -6.12 -1.34 0.18
N ASP A 70 -6.75 -2.41 0.69
CA ASP A 70 -7.99 -2.95 0.13
C ASP A 70 -9.14 -1.92 0.20
N GLU A 71 -9.28 -1.19 1.31
CA GLU A 71 -10.32 -0.15 1.45
C GLU A 71 -10.01 1.13 0.65
N LEU A 72 -8.74 1.50 0.50
CA LEU A 72 -8.34 2.59 -0.41
C LEU A 72 -8.63 2.25 -1.87
N ALA A 73 -8.46 0.98 -2.26
CA ALA A 73 -8.77 0.51 -3.61
C ALA A 73 -10.27 0.51 -3.90
N SER A 74 -11.09 0.12 -2.92
CA SER A 74 -12.55 0.10 -3.08
C SER A 74 -13.17 1.50 -3.13
N THR A 75 -12.54 2.50 -2.50
CA THR A 75 -13.03 3.88 -2.42
C THR A 75 -12.56 4.79 -3.57
N ALA A 76 -11.90 4.23 -4.59
CA ALA A 76 -11.31 4.98 -5.71
C ALA A 76 -10.35 6.11 -5.27
N ALA A 77 -9.78 6.01 -4.05
CA ALA A 77 -8.73 6.92 -3.56
C ALA A 77 -7.40 6.76 -4.32
N ILE A 78 -7.35 5.75 -5.18
CA ILE A 78 -6.20 5.33 -5.95
C ILE A 78 -6.20 5.99 -7.32
N LEU A 79 -5.18 6.82 -7.56
CA LEU A 79 -4.88 7.39 -8.87
C LEU A 79 -3.98 6.41 -9.63
N GLY A 80 -4.52 5.69 -10.59
CA GLY A 80 -3.76 4.75 -11.43
C GLY A 80 -3.88 5.09 -12.92
N LYS A 81 -2.83 4.78 -13.69
CA LYS A 81 -3.02 4.55 -15.13
C LYS A 81 -3.76 3.22 -15.27
N PRO A 82 -4.89 3.16 -16.01
CA PRO A 82 -5.54 1.89 -16.29
C PRO A 82 -4.52 0.95 -16.94
N SER A 83 -4.52 -0.32 -16.52
CA SER A 83 -3.72 -1.32 -17.23
C SER A 83 -4.21 -1.36 -18.68
N ALA A 84 -3.28 -1.26 -19.64
CA ALA A 84 -3.57 -1.42 -21.05
C ALA A 84 -4.16 -2.82 -21.35
#